data_AF-A0A0B6ZBF2-F1
#
_entry.id   AF-A0A0B6ZBF2-F1
#
_cell.length_a   1.000
_cell.length_b   1.000
_cell.length_c   1.000
_cell.angle_alpha   90.00
_cell.angle_beta   90.00
_cell.angle_gamma   90.00
#
_symmetry.space_group_name_H-M   'P 1'
#
loop_
_entity.id
_entity.type
_entity.pdbx_description
1 polymer ?
#
loop_
_entity_poly.entity_id
_entity_poly.type
_entity_poly.pdbx_seq_one_letter_code
_entity_poly.pdbx_strand_id
1 'polypeptide(L)'
;RKGPDLGYIDVLKTVSEKQYPAVLDSLNTLSACAWKMNQPILDLQIEIFNNKGDARLKVASPVSELPPMPVITEDMESKDKALLYRQRMYLQQQKQDTYSLWCTDLYRLSIANKFRDEMFWFPHSMDFRGRTYPLPPHFNHLGSDNVRSMLLFAKGKPLGKYGYDWLKIHLVNLTGFKKRCSNTERLEHAHTIMKEILDSADRPLTGCKWWQTSDEPWQTLACCMEIAKIERFDGNKEDYICHFPVHQDGSCNGLQHYAALGRDQAGAESVNLHPFDYPKDVYSDVVELVEKTRRRDAEQGNETAQALEGFIKRKVIKQTIMTTVYGVTKFGAKLQIHRQLKDIAEFPQDLAWKASLYLTDTTFSCLREMFTATKDIQDWLTESARLISTGTPVEWVTPLGFPVLQPYFKRLSKAESKHDKFKPNIMKQKNAFPPNYIHSLDSSHMMLTSLYCMHAGVTFVSVHDCYWTHACDVSIMNKICREQFVNMHKQPLLEDLS
;
A
#
# COMPACT_ATOMS: atom_id res chain seq x y z
N ARG A 1 -14.51 -31.88 -33.16
CA ARG A 1 -14.93 -31.73 -31.74
C ARG A 1 -15.14 -30.24 -31.48
N LYS A 2 -16.40 -29.79 -31.37
CA LYS A 2 -16.70 -28.41 -30.96
C LYS A 2 -16.19 -28.27 -29.52
N GLY A 3 -15.23 -27.37 -29.28
CA GLY A 3 -14.83 -27.02 -27.92
C GLY A 3 -16.02 -26.48 -27.13
N PRO A 4 -16.02 -26.58 -25.79
CA PRO A 4 -17.13 -26.10 -24.98
C PRO A 4 -17.41 -24.64 -25.31
N ASP A 5 -18.70 -24.33 -25.47
CA ASP A 5 -19.19 -22.97 -25.57
C ASP A 5 -18.95 -22.32 -24.20
N LEU A 6 -17.82 -21.64 -24.05
CA LEU A 6 -17.44 -20.91 -22.84
C LEU A 6 -18.31 -19.64 -22.75
N GLY A 7 -19.63 -19.83 -22.65
CA GLY A 7 -20.54 -18.81 -22.16
C GLY A 7 -20.01 -18.30 -20.82
N TYR A 8 -20.15 -17.00 -20.60
CA TYR A 8 -19.69 -16.25 -19.42
C TYR A 8 -19.54 -17.13 -18.16
N ILE A 9 -18.33 -17.67 -17.91
CA ILE A 9 -18.07 -18.51 -16.73
C ILE A 9 -17.94 -17.55 -15.55
N ASP A 10 -19.06 -17.29 -14.91
CA ASP A 10 -19.09 -16.75 -13.57
C ASP A 10 -18.99 -17.92 -12.59
N VAL A 11 -17.77 -18.28 -12.21
CA VAL A 11 -17.50 -19.41 -11.29
C VAL A 11 -18.28 -19.22 -9.99
N LEU A 12 -18.50 -17.98 -9.56
CA LEU A 12 -19.27 -17.68 -8.35
C LEU A 12 -20.75 -18.04 -8.49
N LYS A 13 -21.33 -18.03 -9.70
CA LYS A 13 -22.71 -18.51 -9.91
C LYS A 13 -22.85 -20.03 -9.77
N THR A 14 -21.74 -20.76 -9.82
CA THR A 14 -21.73 -22.22 -9.73
C THR A 14 -21.35 -22.74 -8.33
N VAL A 15 -20.91 -21.86 -7.42
CA VAL A 15 -20.47 -22.24 -6.08
C VAL A 15 -21.51 -21.80 -5.05
N SER A 16 -21.91 -22.71 -4.17
CA SER A 16 -22.87 -22.41 -3.11
C SER A 16 -22.20 -21.55 -2.03
N GLU A 17 -22.91 -20.53 -1.52
CA GLU A 17 -22.45 -19.70 -0.39
C GLU A 17 -22.00 -20.51 0.84
N LYS A 18 -22.55 -21.72 1.01
CA LYS A 18 -22.16 -22.66 2.08
C LYS A 18 -20.72 -23.16 1.97
N GLN A 19 -20.03 -22.93 0.86
CA GLN A 19 -18.67 -23.44 0.62
C GLN A 19 -17.56 -22.49 1.12
N TYR A 20 -17.89 -21.24 1.45
CA TYR A 20 -16.91 -20.25 1.96
C TYR A 20 -17.49 -19.34 3.08
N PRO A 21 -18.14 -19.89 4.12
CA PRO A 21 -18.78 -19.09 5.17
C PRO A 21 -17.79 -18.17 5.90
N ALA A 22 -16.56 -18.63 6.15
CA ALA A 22 -15.51 -17.83 6.78
C ALA A 22 -15.20 -16.53 6.02
N VAL A 23 -15.29 -16.56 4.69
CA VAL A 23 -15.05 -15.39 3.84
C VAL A 23 -16.18 -14.38 4.00
N LEU A 24 -17.43 -14.85 4.00
CA LEU A 24 -18.61 -14.01 4.23
C LEU A 24 -18.61 -13.42 5.64
N ASP A 25 -18.26 -14.22 6.65
CA ASP A 25 -18.15 -13.78 8.05
C ASP A 25 -17.05 -12.74 8.23
N SER A 26 -15.91 -12.89 7.54
CA SER A 26 -14.86 -11.87 7.55
C SER A 26 -15.33 -10.57 6.90
N LEU A 27 -16.06 -10.62 5.78
CA LEU A 27 -16.64 -9.43 5.16
C LEU A 27 -17.62 -8.72 6.09
N ASN A 28 -18.48 -9.48 6.79
CA ASN A 28 -19.39 -8.96 7.79
C ASN A 28 -18.61 -8.31 8.94
N THR A 29 -17.54 -8.95 9.42
CA THR A 29 -16.68 -8.44 10.50
C THR A 29 -16.07 -7.09 10.13
N LEU A 30 -15.45 -6.98 8.95
CA LEU A 30 -14.86 -5.73 8.46
C LEU A 30 -15.92 -4.64 8.28
N SER A 31 -17.11 -5.01 7.80
CA SER A 31 -18.22 -4.09 7.55
C SER A 31 -18.90 -3.60 8.83
N ALA A 32 -18.84 -4.39 9.92
CA ALA A 32 -19.46 -4.06 11.20
C ALA A 32 -18.69 -2.98 11.99
N CYS A 33 -17.46 -2.64 11.57
CA CYS A 33 -16.69 -1.59 12.21
C CYS A 33 -17.34 -0.21 12.01
N ALA A 34 -17.79 0.39 13.10
CA ALA A 34 -18.36 1.73 13.14
C ALA A 34 -17.23 2.79 13.16
N TRP A 35 -17.39 3.83 12.35
CA TRP A 35 -16.45 4.94 12.21
C TRP A 35 -17.10 6.26 12.58
N LYS A 36 -16.28 7.22 13.00
CA LYS A 36 -16.65 8.63 13.22
C LYS A 36 -15.57 9.55 12.65
N MET A 37 -15.93 10.81 12.42
CA MET A 37 -14.99 11.81 11.92
C MET A 37 -14.06 12.35 13.02
N ASN A 38 -12.78 12.52 12.66
CA ASN A 38 -11.81 13.30 13.41
C ASN A 38 -12.00 14.78 13.08
N GLN A 39 -12.90 15.45 13.81
CA GLN A 39 -13.33 16.81 13.47
C GLN A 39 -12.18 17.84 13.44
N PRO A 40 -11.23 17.89 14.40
CA PRO A 40 -10.11 18.82 14.33
C PRO A 40 -9.25 18.70 13.07
N ILE A 41 -9.04 17.46 12.59
CA ILE A 41 -8.29 17.20 11.37
C ILE A 41 -9.10 17.59 10.13
N LEU A 42 -10.39 17.29 10.12
CA LEU A 42 -11.29 17.71 9.05
C LEU A 42 -11.32 19.24 8.91
N ASP A 43 -11.46 19.96 10.02
CA ASP A 43 -11.49 21.43 10.03
C ASP A 43 -10.21 22.01 9.47
N LEU A 44 -9.07 21.46 9.89
CA LEU A 44 -7.78 21.89 9.40
C LEU A 44 -7.60 21.63 7.90
N GLN A 45 -8.03 20.48 7.39
CA GLN A 45 -7.99 20.19 5.96
C GLN A 45 -8.91 21.11 5.15
N ILE A 46 -10.11 21.41 5.66
CA ILE A 46 -11.04 22.37 5.04
C ILE A 46 -10.44 23.78 5.03
N GLU A 47 -9.82 24.21 6.13
CA GLU A 47 -9.14 25.51 6.23
C GLU A 47 -8.05 25.61 5.16
N ILE A 48 -7.16 24.62 5.07
CA ILE A 48 -6.08 24.62 4.06
C ILE A 48 -6.67 24.58 2.64
N PHE A 49 -7.68 23.74 2.39
CA PHE A 49 -8.31 23.64 1.07
C PHE A 49 -8.94 24.95 0.61
N ASN A 50 -9.64 25.65 1.51
CA ASN A 50 -10.22 26.97 1.22
C ASN A 50 -9.14 28.04 1.09
N ASN A 51 -8.00 27.88 1.77
CA ASN A 51 -6.84 28.76 1.70
C ASN A 51 -5.81 28.31 0.65
N LYS A 52 -6.28 28.05 -0.58
CA LYS A 52 -5.47 27.72 -1.78
C LYS A 52 -4.76 26.36 -1.78
N GLY A 53 -5.02 25.49 -0.81
CA GLY A 53 -4.41 24.17 -0.71
C GLY A 53 -2.94 24.18 -0.34
N ASP A 54 -2.37 23.00 -0.17
CA ASP A 54 -0.95 22.79 0.07
C ASP A 54 -0.50 21.45 -0.56
N ALA A 55 0.24 21.56 -1.67
CA ALA A 55 0.73 20.40 -2.40
C ALA A 55 1.63 19.48 -1.57
N ARG A 56 2.37 20.01 -0.58
CA ARG A 56 3.23 19.18 0.30
C ARG A 56 2.39 18.31 1.22
N LEU A 57 1.26 18.85 1.68
CA LEU A 57 0.28 18.15 2.50
C LEU A 57 -0.75 17.39 1.68
N LYS A 58 -0.59 17.30 0.35
CA LYS A 58 -1.52 16.64 -0.57
C LYS A 58 -2.95 17.17 -0.43
N VAL A 59 -3.10 18.46 -0.17
CA VAL A 59 -4.38 19.18 -0.26
C VAL A 59 -4.36 19.98 -1.56
N ALA A 60 -5.21 19.61 -2.50
CA ALA A 60 -5.16 20.15 -3.86
C ALA A 60 -5.36 21.67 -3.90
N SER A 61 -4.47 22.36 -4.62
CA SER A 61 -4.61 23.79 -4.91
C SER A 61 -5.61 24.04 -6.04
N PRO A 62 -6.33 25.18 -6.03
CA PRO A 62 -7.18 25.55 -7.15
C PRO A 62 -6.35 25.90 -8.38
N VAL A 63 -6.96 25.77 -9.55
CA VAL A 63 -6.34 26.06 -10.85
C VAL A 63 -5.82 27.51 -10.95
N SER A 64 -6.35 28.44 -10.14
CA SER A 64 -5.91 29.83 -10.06
C SER A 64 -4.48 30.01 -9.56
N GLU A 65 -3.90 29.02 -8.87
CA GLU A 65 -2.51 29.07 -8.40
C GLU A 65 -1.50 28.62 -9.47
N LEU A 66 -1.97 28.12 -10.61
CA LEU A 66 -1.09 27.74 -11.73
C LEU A 66 -0.63 28.99 -12.51
N PRO A 67 0.59 28.98 -13.07
CA PRO A 67 1.08 30.10 -13.86
C PRO A 67 0.22 30.31 -15.12
N PRO A 68 0.10 31.57 -15.60
CA PRO A 68 -0.65 31.87 -16.80
C PRO A 68 -0.04 31.17 -18.02
N MET A 69 -0.87 30.88 -19.02
CA MET A 69 -0.41 30.30 -20.27
C MET A 69 0.54 31.29 -20.98
N PRO A 70 1.70 30.84 -21.48
CA PRO A 70 2.61 31.72 -22.21
C PRO A 70 1.93 32.24 -23.48
N VAL A 71 2.14 33.53 -23.78
CA VAL A 71 1.63 34.17 -24.99
C VAL A 71 2.55 33.82 -26.16
N ILE A 72 1.96 33.49 -27.31
CA ILE A 72 2.70 33.22 -28.55
C ILE A 72 2.27 34.31 -29.52
N THR A 73 3.24 35.10 -30.01
CA THR A 73 2.99 36.18 -30.97
C THR A 73 3.60 35.84 -32.34
N GLU A 74 3.14 36.50 -33.39
CA GLU A 74 3.52 36.20 -34.77
C GLU A 74 4.98 36.56 -35.08
N ASP A 75 5.55 37.53 -34.37
CA ASP A 75 6.92 38.05 -34.50
C ASP A 75 8.00 37.14 -33.89
N MET A 76 7.63 36.13 -33.10
CA MET A 76 8.58 35.21 -32.47
C MET A 76 9.25 34.26 -33.47
N GLU A 77 10.51 33.91 -33.21
CA GLU A 77 11.24 32.89 -33.98
C GLU A 77 10.57 31.51 -33.89
N SER A 78 10.70 30.70 -34.94
CA SER A 78 10.10 29.34 -35.01
C SER A 78 10.55 28.42 -33.88
N LYS A 79 11.81 28.54 -33.43
CA LYS A 79 12.37 27.74 -32.33
C LYS A 79 11.73 28.11 -31.00
N ASP A 80 11.53 29.40 -30.75
CA ASP A 80 10.88 29.90 -29.54
C ASP A 80 9.39 29.56 -29.52
N LYS A 81 8.70 29.69 -30.66
CA LYS A 81 7.31 29.22 -30.83
C LYS A 81 7.18 27.75 -30.46
N ALA A 82 8.06 26.88 -30.96
CA ALA A 82 8.04 25.46 -30.66
C ALA A 82 8.25 25.16 -29.17
N LEU A 83 9.16 25.88 -28.51
CA LEU A 83 9.38 25.78 -27.06
C LEU A 83 8.14 26.22 -26.27
N LEU A 84 7.52 27.34 -26.63
CA LEU A 84 6.32 27.86 -25.98
C LEU A 84 5.10 26.95 -26.22
N TYR A 85 4.95 26.36 -27.41
CA TYR A 85 3.92 25.34 -27.66
C TYR A 85 4.10 24.13 -26.75
N ARG A 86 5.32 23.63 -26.60
CA ARG A 86 5.63 22.53 -25.69
C ARG A 86 5.32 22.91 -24.24
N GLN A 87 5.63 24.14 -23.83
CA GLN A 87 5.30 24.66 -22.51
C GLN A 87 3.78 24.79 -22.31
N ARG A 88 3.02 25.25 -23.31
CA ARG A 88 1.55 25.28 -23.27
C ARG A 88 0.96 23.89 -23.08
N MET A 89 1.42 22.89 -23.84
CA MET A 89 0.94 21.52 -23.69
C MET A 89 1.20 20.98 -22.28
N TYR A 90 2.39 21.26 -21.72
CA TYR A 90 2.73 20.88 -20.35
C TYR A 90 1.84 21.55 -19.30
N LEU A 91 1.65 22.88 -19.39
CA LEU A 91 0.78 23.62 -18.48
C LEU A 91 -0.70 23.21 -18.62
N GLN A 92 -1.14 22.83 -19.82
CA GLN A 92 -2.49 22.35 -20.05
C GLN A 92 -2.73 21.00 -19.39
N GLN A 93 -1.74 20.09 -19.46
CA GLN A 93 -1.78 18.83 -18.72
C GLN A 93 -1.82 19.10 -17.21
N GLN A 94 -0.93 19.96 -16.69
CA GLN A 94 -0.95 20.33 -15.26
C GLN A 94 -2.30 20.91 -14.83
N LYS A 95 -2.91 21.77 -15.65
CA LYS A 95 -4.24 22.34 -15.37
C LYS A 95 -5.30 21.24 -15.22
N GLN A 96 -5.30 20.24 -16.11
CA GLN A 96 -6.23 19.12 -16.06
C GLN A 96 -5.99 18.22 -14.83
N ASP A 97 -4.72 17.93 -14.53
CA ASP A 97 -4.34 17.11 -13.38
C ASP A 97 -4.71 17.80 -12.05
N THR A 98 -4.37 19.09 -11.91
CA THR A 98 -4.70 19.90 -10.73
C THR A 98 -6.22 20.01 -10.54
N TYR A 99 -6.98 20.26 -11.61
CA TYR A 99 -8.44 20.32 -11.52
C TYR A 99 -9.03 18.97 -11.09
N SER A 100 -8.51 17.87 -11.62
CA SER A 100 -8.97 16.51 -11.25
C SER A 100 -8.70 16.19 -9.78
N LEU A 101 -7.52 16.56 -9.27
CA LEU A 101 -7.19 16.42 -7.85
C LEU A 101 -8.06 17.31 -6.98
N TRP A 102 -8.27 18.56 -7.38
CA TRP A 102 -9.12 19.50 -6.65
C TRP A 102 -10.57 19.01 -6.56
N CYS A 103 -11.15 18.49 -7.64
CA CYS A 103 -12.48 17.87 -7.61
C CYS A 103 -12.51 16.64 -6.70
N THR A 104 -11.46 15.81 -6.71
CA THR A 104 -11.37 14.63 -5.86
C THR A 104 -11.38 15.00 -4.37
N ASP A 105 -10.60 16.00 -3.98
CA ASP A 105 -10.56 16.50 -2.61
C ASP A 105 -11.86 17.20 -2.23
N LEU A 106 -12.48 17.96 -3.14
CA LEU A 106 -13.80 18.57 -2.92
C LEU A 106 -14.85 17.51 -2.57
N TYR A 107 -14.94 16.42 -3.34
CA TYR A 107 -15.88 15.33 -3.04
C TYR A 107 -15.58 14.69 -1.69
N ARG A 108 -14.31 14.39 -1.41
CA ARG A 108 -13.89 13.77 -0.14
C ARG A 108 -14.23 14.62 1.06
N LEU A 109 -13.85 15.90 1.04
CA LEU A 109 -14.10 16.85 2.13
C LEU A 109 -15.60 17.13 2.30
N SER A 110 -16.36 17.18 1.19
CA SER A 110 -17.81 17.37 1.26
C SER A 110 -18.52 16.17 1.90
N ILE A 111 -18.14 14.94 1.54
CA ILE A 111 -18.67 13.72 2.15
C ILE A 111 -18.27 13.67 3.63
N ALA A 112 -17.00 13.89 3.94
CA ALA A 112 -16.49 13.92 5.31
C ALA A 112 -17.23 14.95 6.17
N ASN A 113 -17.48 16.15 5.64
CA ASN A 113 -18.23 17.20 6.33
C ASN A 113 -19.72 16.87 6.50
N LYS A 114 -20.32 16.15 5.56
CA LYS A 114 -21.71 15.68 5.68
C LYS A 114 -21.89 14.70 6.84
N PHE A 115 -20.92 13.80 7.06
CA PHE A 115 -20.94 12.80 8.15
C PHE A 115 -20.20 13.26 9.42
N ARG A 116 -19.90 14.56 9.56
CA ARG A 116 -19.11 15.14 10.66
C ARG A 116 -19.55 14.71 12.05
N ASP A 117 -20.86 14.69 12.28
CA ASP A 117 -21.49 14.43 13.57
C ASP A 117 -22.20 13.06 13.61
N GLU A 118 -22.03 12.25 12.58
CA GLU A 118 -22.69 10.95 12.43
C GLU A 118 -21.70 9.80 12.63
N MET A 119 -22.21 8.66 13.11
CA MET A 119 -21.51 7.38 13.03
C MET A 119 -21.91 6.69 11.73
N PHE A 120 -20.93 6.09 11.05
CA PHE A 120 -21.16 5.42 9.76
C PHE A 120 -20.34 4.15 9.64
N TRP A 121 -20.66 3.33 8.63
CA TRP A 121 -20.04 2.04 8.37
C TRP A 121 -19.58 1.95 6.92
N PHE A 122 -18.53 1.17 6.69
CA PHE A 122 -18.05 0.86 5.35
C PHE A 122 -18.37 -0.59 5.01
N PRO A 123 -19.46 -0.88 4.27
CA PRO A 123 -19.69 -2.23 3.79
C PRO A 123 -18.57 -2.62 2.82
N HIS A 124 -18.03 -3.83 2.98
CA HIS A 124 -16.92 -4.33 2.17
C HIS A 124 -17.40 -5.30 1.09
N SER A 125 -16.67 -5.31 -0.02
CA SER A 125 -16.75 -6.29 -1.10
C SER A 125 -15.36 -6.89 -1.35
N MET A 126 -15.25 -7.82 -2.29
CA MET A 126 -13.98 -8.44 -2.68
C MET A 126 -13.73 -8.27 -4.17
N ASP A 127 -12.45 -8.28 -4.54
CA ASP A 127 -12.07 -8.58 -5.91
C ASP A 127 -12.07 -10.10 -6.17
N PHE A 128 -11.79 -10.48 -7.42
CA PHE A 128 -11.77 -11.90 -7.82
C PHE A 128 -10.73 -12.75 -7.09
N ARG A 129 -9.74 -12.14 -6.42
CA ARG A 129 -8.66 -12.81 -5.69
C ARG A 129 -9.01 -12.99 -4.20
N GLY A 130 -10.10 -12.38 -3.75
CA GLY A 130 -10.55 -12.36 -2.36
C GLY A 130 -10.20 -11.07 -1.60
N ARG A 131 -9.32 -10.21 -2.13
CA ARG A 131 -8.92 -8.99 -1.41
C ARG A 131 -10.11 -8.09 -1.17
N THR A 132 -10.24 -7.59 0.05
CA THR A 132 -11.40 -6.82 0.49
C THR A 132 -11.25 -5.32 0.23
N TYR A 133 -12.33 -4.67 -0.17
CA TYR A 133 -12.41 -3.23 -0.46
C TYR A 133 -13.73 -2.65 0.07
N PRO A 134 -13.72 -1.47 0.71
CA PRO A 134 -14.94 -0.72 0.98
C PRO A 134 -15.73 -0.44 -0.30
N LEU A 135 -17.05 -0.61 -0.26
CA LEU A 135 -17.95 -0.27 -1.36
C LEU A 135 -17.99 1.24 -1.66
N PRO A 136 -18.03 2.16 -0.67
CA PRO A 136 -18.01 3.59 -0.95
C PRO A 136 -16.64 4.02 -1.52
N PRO A 137 -16.55 4.46 -2.79
CA PRO A 137 -15.26 4.59 -3.46
C PRO A 137 -14.54 5.92 -3.18
N HIS A 138 -15.30 6.96 -2.82
CA HIS A 138 -14.77 8.33 -2.73
C HIS A 138 -14.04 8.60 -1.41
N PHE A 139 -14.59 8.13 -0.29
CA PHE A 139 -14.11 8.38 1.07
C PHE A 139 -14.19 7.09 1.89
N ASN A 140 -13.03 6.54 2.26
CA ASN A 140 -12.87 5.33 3.08
C ASN A 140 -11.42 5.20 3.59
N HIS A 141 -11.19 4.30 4.55
CA HIS A 141 -9.88 4.11 5.20
C HIS A 141 -8.79 3.50 4.31
N LEU A 142 -9.11 2.95 3.14
CA LEU A 142 -8.11 2.53 2.14
C LEU A 142 -7.50 3.73 1.38
N GLY A 143 -8.06 4.93 1.55
CA GLY A 143 -7.60 6.17 0.92
C GLY A 143 -6.20 6.62 1.35
N SER A 144 -5.82 7.81 0.89
CA SER A 144 -4.54 8.45 1.22
C SER A 144 -4.46 8.90 2.68
N ASP A 145 -3.25 9.23 3.14
CA ASP A 145 -2.93 9.76 4.48
C ASP A 145 -3.97 10.75 5.03
N ASN A 146 -4.28 11.79 4.25
CA ASN A 146 -5.26 12.82 4.61
C ASN A 146 -6.66 12.23 4.85
N VAL A 147 -7.07 11.21 4.09
CA VAL A 147 -8.36 10.51 4.31
C VAL A 147 -8.33 9.66 5.57
N ARG A 148 -7.24 8.90 5.79
CA ARG A 148 -7.09 8.03 6.97
C ARG A 148 -7.10 8.82 8.28
N SER A 149 -6.39 9.95 8.30
CA SER A 149 -6.30 10.84 9.48
C SER A 149 -7.64 11.42 9.95
N MET A 150 -8.62 11.49 9.03
CA MET A 150 -9.97 11.98 9.31
C MET A 150 -10.89 10.91 9.91
N LEU A 151 -10.45 9.66 10.00
CA LEU A 151 -11.27 8.53 10.42
C LEU A 151 -10.82 8.00 11.79
N LEU A 152 -11.76 7.86 12.72
CA LEU A 152 -11.56 7.25 14.03
C LEU A 152 -12.57 6.11 14.22
N PHE A 153 -12.26 5.15 15.10
CA PHE A 153 -13.27 4.19 15.53
C PHE A 153 -14.38 4.90 16.30
N ALA A 154 -15.64 4.66 15.93
CA ALA A 154 -16.77 5.28 16.63
C ALA A 154 -16.86 4.81 18.08
N LYS A 155 -16.66 3.51 18.31
CA LYS A 155 -16.57 2.92 19.65
C LYS A 155 -15.13 3.06 20.15
N GLY A 156 -14.95 3.77 21.26
CA GLY A 156 -13.66 3.86 21.95
C GLY A 156 -13.42 2.69 22.90
N LYS A 157 -12.17 2.50 23.32
CA LYS A 157 -11.78 1.56 24.37
C LYS A 157 -10.78 2.22 25.34
N PRO A 158 -10.79 1.86 26.64
CA PRO A 158 -9.75 2.32 27.57
C PRO A 158 -8.38 1.88 27.07
N LEU A 159 -7.35 2.72 27.23
CA LEU A 159 -5.98 2.39 26.81
C LEU A 159 -5.44 1.14 27.51
N GLY A 160 -5.83 0.93 28.76
CA GLY A 160 -5.23 -0.06 29.64
C GLY A 160 -3.73 0.16 29.80
N LYS A 161 -3.08 -0.85 30.39
CA LYS A 161 -1.67 -0.79 30.79
C LYS A 161 -0.68 -0.40 29.68
N TYR A 162 -0.91 -0.85 28.45
CA TYR A 162 0.05 -0.72 27.35
C TYR A 162 -0.44 0.12 26.17
N GLY A 163 -1.71 0.56 26.17
CA GLY A 163 -2.28 1.28 25.03
C GLY A 163 -1.58 2.61 24.76
N TYR A 164 -1.15 3.30 25.82
CA TYR A 164 -0.45 4.58 25.62
C TYR A 164 0.93 4.41 24.98
N ASP A 165 1.66 3.36 25.35
CA ASP A 165 2.94 3.02 24.74
C ASP A 165 2.77 2.64 23.26
N TRP A 166 1.75 1.85 22.95
CA TRP A 166 1.43 1.50 21.56
C TRP A 166 1.08 2.72 20.70
N LEU A 167 0.39 3.73 21.27
CA LEU A 167 0.15 5.00 20.56
C LEU A 167 1.44 5.77 20.28
N LYS A 168 2.38 5.82 21.24
CA LYS A 168 3.68 6.47 21.05
C LYS A 168 4.52 5.76 19.99
N ILE A 169 4.57 4.43 20.04
CA ILE A 169 5.23 3.61 19.02
C ILE A 169 4.57 3.85 17.66
N HIS A 170 3.24 3.91 17.61
CA HIS A 170 2.49 4.20 16.40
C HIS A 170 2.83 5.57 15.81
N LEU A 171 2.88 6.62 16.63
CA LEU A 171 3.32 7.95 16.21
C LEU A 171 4.72 7.90 15.57
N VAL A 172 5.68 7.22 16.21
CA VAL A 172 7.02 7.08 15.65
C VAL A 172 7.05 6.24 14.37
N ASN A 173 6.15 5.27 14.21
CA ASN A 173 6.01 4.52 12.96
C ASN A 173 5.55 5.43 11.80
N LEU A 174 4.59 6.33 12.08
CA LEU A 174 4.06 7.30 11.10
C LEU A 174 5.12 8.32 10.66
N THR A 175 6.08 8.67 11.52
CA THR A 175 7.18 9.58 11.14
C THR A 175 8.09 8.98 10.07
N GLY A 176 8.33 7.67 10.14
CA GLY A 176 9.29 6.99 9.29
C GLY A 176 10.76 7.15 9.70
N PHE A 177 11.06 7.83 10.82
CA PHE A 177 12.44 8.12 11.23
C PHE A 177 13.18 6.93 11.87
N LYS A 178 12.46 5.99 12.50
CA LYS A 178 13.05 4.91 13.31
C LYS A 178 12.75 3.50 12.75
N LYS A 179 12.73 3.35 11.41
CA LYS A 179 12.33 2.10 10.74
C LYS A 179 13.19 0.87 11.11
N ARG A 180 14.48 1.06 11.41
CA ARG A 180 15.42 -0.01 11.83
C ARG A 180 15.50 -0.23 13.35
N CYS A 181 14.79 0.58 14.13
CA CYS A 181 14.80 0.48 15.59
C CYS A 181 13.74 -0.49 16.09
N SER A 182 14.02 -1.10 17.24
CA SER A 182 13.08 -1.91 18.02
C SER A 182 11.91 -1.08 18.56
N ASN A 183 10.84 -1.75 19.04
CA ASN A 183 9.71 -1.06 19.64
C ASN A 183 10.10 -0.28 20.92
N THR A 184 11.05 -0.81 21.70
CA THR A 184 11.57 -0.14 22.91
C THR A 184 12.25 1.18 22.55
N GLU A 185 13.17 1.17 21.57
CA GLU A 185 13.86 2.37 21.12
C GLU A 185 12.91 3.39 20.47
N ARG A 186 11.85 2.92 19.79
CA ARG A 186 10.80 3.80 19.26
C ARG A 186 10.03 4.49 20.38
N LEU A 187 9.67 3.76 21.43
CA LEU A 187 9.00 4.32 22.60
C LEU A 187 9.89 5.35 23.30
N GLU A 188 11.16 5.02 23.55
CA GLU A 188 12.15 5.95 24.11
C GLU A 188 12.28 7.21 23.26
N HIS A 189 12.38 7.06 21.93
CA HIS A 189 12.42 8.20 21.04
C HIS A 189 11.17 9.08 21.15
N ALA A 190 9.98 8.50 21.24
CA ALA A 190 8.74 9.26 21.43
C ALA A 190 8.79 10.15 22.69
N HIS A 191 9.39 9.65 23.78
CA HIS A 191 9.59 10.45 24.99
C HIS A 191 10.52 11.64 24.77
N THR A 192 11.56 11.49 23.94
CA THR A 192 12.51 12.57 23.63
C THR A 192 11.91 13.71 22.82
N ILE A 193 10.86 13.45 22.04
CA ILE A 193 10.22 14.41 21.12
C ILE A 193 8.84 14.90 21.60
N MET A 194 8.52 14.74 22.88
CA MET A 194 7.21 15.12 23.43
C MET A 194 6.90 16.61 23.26
N LYS A 195 7.91 17.49 23.24
CA LYS A 195 7.71 18.93 23.02
C LYS A 195 7.21 19.21 21.61
N GLU A 196 7.78 18.55 20.61
CA GLU A 196 7.43 18.64 19.21
C GLU A 196 6.04 18.05 18.95
N ILE A 197 5.69 16.96 19.64
CA ILE A 197 4.36 16.34 19.62
C ILE A 197 3.31 17.33 20.14
N LEU A 198 3.53 17.91 21.32
CA LEU A 198 2.59 18.85 21.93
C LEU A 198 2.48 20.16 21.13
N ASP A 199 3.59 20.70 20.63
CA ASP A 199 3.57 21.88 19.76
C ASP A 199 2.79 21.63 18.46
N SER A 200 2.98 20.46 17.84
CA SER A 200 2.25 20.07 16.63
C SER A 200 0.75 19.95 16.89
N ALA A 201 0.35 19.41 18.05
CA ALA A 201 -1.05 19.29 18.44
C ALA A 201 -1.71 20.65 18.71
N ASP A 202 -1.00 21.56 19.38
CA ASP A 202 -1.53 22.86 19.81
C ASP A 202 -1.55 23.91 18.70
N ARG A 203 -0.51 23.91 17.86
CA ARG A 203 -0.24 24.95 16.87
C ARG A 203 0.10 24.33 15.51
N PRO A 204 -0.81 23.55 14.89
CA PRO A 204 -0.52 22.77 13.70
C PRO A 204 -0.03 23.60 12.51
N LEU A 205 -0.53 24.84 12.34
CA LEU A 205 -0.16 25.75 11.24
C LEU A 205 0.77 26.90 11.63
N THR A 206 0.97 27.15 12.91
CA THR A 206 1.68 28.34 13.41
C THR A 206 2.89 28.02 14.29
N GLY A 207 3.01 26.78 14.77
CA GLY A 207 4.14 26.30 15.55
C GLY A 207 5.33 25.87 14.68
N CYS A 208 6.11 24.92 15.19
CA CYS A 208 7.29 24.36 14.54
C CYS A 208 6.96 23.47 13.33
N LYS A 209 5.69 23.05 13.16
CA LYS A 209 5.21 22.21 12.05
C LYS A 209 5.99 20.90 11.91
N TRP A 210 6.48 20.35 13.03
CA TRP A 210 7.30 19.14 13.04
C TRP A 210 6.59 17.97 12.35
N TRP A 211 5.29 17.82 12.57
CA TRP A 211 4.46 16.80 11.92
C TRP A 211 4.51 16.80 10.38
N GLN A 212 4.85 17.93 9.73
CA GLN A 212 4.94 18.00 8.26
C GLN A 212 6.18 17.29 7.70
N THR A 213 7.13 16.92 8.56
CA THR A 213 8.39 16.27 8.18
C THR A 213 8.29 14.75 8.11
N SER A 214 7.18 14.16 8.56
CA SER A 214 6.96 12.71 8.56
C SER A 214 6.60 12.14 7.20
N ASP A 215 6.77 10.81 7.04
CA ASP A 215 6.24 10.06 5.91
C ASP A 215 4.70 10.18 5.76
N GLU A 216 3.97 10.16 6.88
CA GLU A 216 2.50 10.23 6.94
C GLU A 216 2.04 11.45 7.79
N PRO A 217 2.10 12.68 7.24
CA PRO A 217 1.92 13.92 8.00
C PRO A 217 0.57 14.05 8.67
N TRP A 218 -0.53 13.78 7.98
CA TRP A 218 -1.86 13.97 8.58
C TRP A 218 -2.16 12.96 9.68
N GLN A 219 -1.81 11.70 9.48
CA GLN A 219 -1.94 10.69 10.54
C GLN A 219 -1.01 11.02 11.72
N THR A 220 0.21 11.53 11.48
CA THR A 220 1.14 11.96 12.54
C THR A 220 0.52 13.09 13.36
N LEU A 221 -0.05 14.11 12.72
CA LEU A 221 -0.72 15.21 13.40
C LEU A 221 -1.92 14.72 14.22
N ALA A 222 -2.75 13.86 13.63
CA ALA A 222 -3.90 13.27 14.29
C ALA A 222 -3.50 12.48 15.56
N CYS A 223 -2.40 11.73 15.48
CA CYS A 223 -1.84 11.01 16.62
C CYS A 223 -1.23 11.95 17.67
N CYS A 224 -0.57 13.04 17.25
CA CYS A 224 -0.08 14.08 18.16
C CYS A 224 -1.23 14.68 18.98
N MET A 225 -2.35 15.00 18.33
CA MET A 225 -3.54 15.53 18.99
C MET A 225 -4.13 14.54 19.99
N GLU A 226 -4.16 13.24 19.67
CA GLU A 226 -4.64 12.22 20.61
C GLU A 226 -3.70 12.09 21.82
N ILE A 227 -2.38 12.07 21.60
CA ILE A 227 -1.38 12.04 22.67
C ILE A 227 -1.47 13.28 23.57
N ALA A 228 -1.69 14.47 22.98
CA ALA A 228 -1.86 15.70 23.75
C ALA A 228 -3.10 15.65 24.67
N LYS A 229 -4.22 15.06 24.19
CA LYS A 229 -5.41 14.83 25.04
C LYS A 229 -5.11 13.88 26.19
N ILE A 230 -4.34 12.81 25.94
CA ILE A 230 -3.96 11.82 26.96
C ILE A 230 -3.02 12.44 28.00
N GLU A 231 -2.04 13.25 27.59
CA GLU A 231 -1.14 13.94 28.52
C GLU A 231 -1.85 14.97 29.40
N ARG A 232 -2.98 15.50 28.92
CA ARG A 232 -3.81 16.49 29.63
C ARG A 232 -5.02 15.87 30.32
N PHE A 233 -5.12 14.54 30.35
CA PHE A 233 -6.20 13.85 31.02
C PHE A 233 -5.93 13.83 32.54
N ASP A 234 -6.86 14.40 33.33
CA ASP A 234 -6.71 14.54 34.78
C ASP A 234 -6.82 13.21 35.58
N GLY A 235 -7.06 12.09 34.91
CA GLY A 235 -7.19 10.76 35.51
C GLY A 235 -6.04 9.81 35.21
N ASN A 236 -6.20 8.54 35.56
CA ASN A 236 -5.26 7.50 35.16
C ASN A 236 -5.30 7.34 33.63
N LYS A 237 -4.15 7.46 32.97
CA LYS A 237 -4.01 7.31 31.51
C LYS A 237 -4.56 5.98 31.01
N GLU A 238 -4.49 4.91 31.81
CA GLU A 238 -5.05 3.59 31.45
C GLU A 238 -6.57 3.63 31.22
N ASP A 239 -7.29 4.54 31.88
CA ASP A 239 -8.75 4.67 31.80
C ASP A 239 -9.20 5.59 30.66
N TYR A 240 -8.26 6.29 29.99
CA TYR A 240 -8.59 7.17 28.87
C TYR A 240 -9.23 6.39 27.73
N ILE A 241 -10.44 6.80 27.32
CA ILE A 241 -11.16 6.18 26.22
C ILE A 241 -10.60 6.66 24.89
N CYS A 242 -9.79 5.82 24.24
CA CYS A 242 -9.15 6.10 22.98
C CYS A 242 -9.97 5.57 21.79
N HIS A 243 -10.09 6.40 20.76
CA HIS A 243 -10.76 6.07 19.50
C HIS A 243 -9.78 5.89 18.34
N PHE A 244 -8.52 6.26 18.54
CA PHE A 244 -7.51 6.31 17.49
C PHE A 244 -7.06 4.90 17.08
N PRO A 245 -7.12 4.56 15.77
CA PRO A 245 -6.65 3.28 15.28
C PRO A 245 -5.12 3.19 15.33
N VAL A 246 -4.58 2.06 15.77
CA VAL A 246 -3.14 1.75 15.74
C VAL A 246 -2.87 0.69 14.68
N HIS A 247 -1.91 0.97 13.81
CA HIS A 247 -1.60 0.15 12.64
C HIS A 247 -0.43 -0.80 12.93
N GLN A 248 -0.53 -2.04 12.46
CA GLN A 248 0.56 -3.01 12.37
C GLN A 248 0.66 -3.48 10.92
N ASP A 249 1.82 -3.31 10.30
CA ASP A 249 2.03 -3.54 8.86
C ASP A 249 3.05 -4.65 8.60
N GLY A 250 2.77 -5.50 7.61
CA GLY A 250 3.67 -6.57 7.18
C GLY A 250 4.83 -6.01 6.33
N SER A 251 6.07 -6.19 6.77
CA SER A 251 7.25 -5.77 5.99
C SER A 251 7.43 -6.62 4.73
N CYS A 252 6.92 -6.13 3.60
CA CYS A 252 6.94 -6.84 2.30
C CYS A 252 6.15 -8.15 2.35
N ASN A 253 4.86 -8.07 2.66
CA ASN A 253 3.99 -9.23 2.88
C ASN A 253 4.04 -10.29 1.78
N GLY A 254 4.12 -9.90 0.49
CA GLY A 254 4.29 -10.85 -0.60
C GLY A 254 5.52 -11.75 -0.47
N LEU A 255 6.68 -11.20 -0.07
CA LEU A 255 7.88 -12.00 0.21
C LEU A 255 7.74 -12.83 1.48
N GLN A 256 6.98 -12.36 2.49
CA GLN A 256 6.67 -13.18 3.67
C GLN A 256 5.90 -14.44 3.26
N HIS A 257 4.88 -14.32 2.41
CA HIS A 257 4.16 -15.49 1.90
C HIS A 257 5.06 -16.41 1.06
N TYR A 258 5.91 -15.88 0.18
CA TYR A 258 6.84 -16.72 -0.59
C TYR A 258 7.86 -17.45 0.29
N ALA A 259 8.49 -16.75 1.25
CA ALA A 259 9.45 -17.36 2.16
C ALA A 259 8.79 -18.46 3.02
N ALA A 260 7.53 -18.28 3.42
CA ALA A 260 6.76 -19.29 4.14
C ALA A 260 6.38 -20.50 3.26
N LEU A 261 5.96 -20.28 2.00
CA LEU A 261 5.67 -21.34 1.04
C LEU A 261 6.93 -22.17 0.74
N GLY A 262 8.05 -21.51 0.44
CA GLY A 262 9.32 -22.16 0.10
C GLY A 262 10.13 -22.65 1.30
N ARG A 263 9.69 -22.35 2.53
CA ARG A 263 10.44 -22.61 3.78
C ARG A 263 11.89 -22.10 3.69
N ASP A 264 12.07 -20.95 3.06
CA ASP A 264 13.37 -20.34 2.78
C ASP A 264 13.88 -19.56 3.99
N GLN A 265 14.93 -20.08 4.64
CA GLN A 265 15.50 -19.46 5.84
C GLN A 265 16.05 -18.06 5.57
N ALA A 266 16.84 -17.86 4.51
CA ALA A 266 17.44 -16.56 4.21
C ALA A 266 16.38 -15.52 3.84
N GLY A 267 15.37 -15.95 3.06
CA GLY A 267 14.20 -15.13 2.75
C GLY A 267 13.40 -14.77 4.00
N ALA A 268 13.15 -15.74 4.88
CA ALA A 268 12.40 -15.58 6.13
C ALA A 268 13.08 -14.60 7.10
N GLU A 269 14.42 -14.63 7.18
CA GLU A 269 15.18 -13.68 7.98
C GLU A 269 15.05 -12.25 7.43
N SER A 270 15.17 -12.08 6.11
CA SER A 270 15.10 -10.77 5.44
C SER A 270 13.75 -10.06 5.61
N VAL A 271 12.68 -10.82 5.85
CA VAL A 271 11.29 -10.34 5.92
C VAL A 271 10.63 -10.53 7.29
N ASN A 272 11.44 -10.69 8.34
CA ASN A 272 11.01 -10.73 9.75
C ASN A 272 10.08 -11.90 10.12
N LEU A 273 10.20 -13.04 9.44
CA LEU A 273 9.56 -14.30 9.86
C LEU A 273 10.39 -15.03 10.92
N HIS A 274 11.71 -14.83 10.91
CA HIS A 274 12.59 -15.28 11.99
C HIS A 274 12.63 -14.25 13.14
N PRO A 275 12.60 -14.68 14.42
CA PRO A 275 12.68 -13.75 15.54
C PRO A 275 14.05 -13.06 15.61
N PHE A 276 14.02 -11.73 15.74
CA PHE A 276 15.20 -10.90 15.97
C PHE A 276 14.88 -9.79 16.97
N ASP A 277 15.91 -9.29 17.65
CA ASP A 277 15.79 -8.13 18.55
C ASP A 277 15.51 -6.82 17.78
N TYR A 278 15.98 -6.75 16.54
CA TYR A 278 15.85 -5.60 15.64
C TYR A 278 15.14 -5.99 14.35
N PRO A 279 14.24 -5.13 13.83
CA PRO A 279 13.59 -5.38 12.56
C PRO A 279 14.59 -5.34 11.41
N LYS A 280 14.53 -6.36 10.55
CA LYS A 280 15.20 -6.39 9.25
C LYS A 280 14.43 -5.55 8.24
N ASP A 281 15.16 -4.97 7.30
CA ASP A 281 14.60 -4.08 6.28
C ASP A 281 15.10 -4.52 4.90
N VAL A 282 14.45 -5.53 4.31
CA VAL A 282 14.78 -6.08 2.99
C VAL A 282 15.09 -5.02 1.94
N TYR A 283 14.38 -3.88 1.99
CA TYR A 283 14.61 -2.79 1.05
C TYR A 283 15.99 -2.16 1.19
N SER A 284 16.46 -1.99 2.43
CA SER A 284 17.81 -1.52 2.72
C SER A 284 18.87 -2.54 2.34
N ASP A 285 18.63 -3.81 2.63
CA ASP A 285 19.59 -4.89 2.32
C ASP A 285 19.81 -4.99 0.79
N VAL A 286 18.73 -4.85 0.01
CA VAL A 286 18.81 -4.78 -1.45
C VAL A 286 19.50 -3.49 -1.92
N VAL A 287 19.29 -2.34 -1.28
CA VAL A 287 20.04 -1.11 -1.60
C VAL A 287 21.54 -1.34 -1.46
N GLU A 288 21.97 -1.97 -0.36
CA GLU A 288 23.39 -2.23 -0.09
C GLU A 288 24.00 -3.17 -1.15
N LEU A 289 23.26 -4.21 -1.58
CA LEU A 289 23.69 -5.13 -2.63
C LEU A 289 23.75 -4.46 -4.02
N VAL A 290 22.75 -3.62 -4.34
CA VAL A 290 22.72 -2.84 -5.58
C VAL A 290 23.86 -1.82 -5.60
N GLU A 291 24.16 -1.15 -4.49
CA GLU A 291 25.26 -0.19 -4.37
C GLU A 291 26.63 -0.87 -4.51
N LYS A 292 26.80 -2.08 -3.92
CA LYS A 292 28.01 -2.89 -4.12
C LYS A 292 28.22 -3.22 -5.60
N THR A 293 27.16 -3.60 -6.30
CA THR A 293 27.21 -3.88 -7.75
C THR A 293 27.51 -2.62 -8.55
N ARG A 294 26.87 -1.50 -8.24
CA ARG A 294 27.13 -0.18 -8.83
C ARG A 294 28.59 0.24 -8.67
N ARG A 295 29.18 0.09 -7.48
CA ARG A 295 30.58 0.44 -7.26
C ARG A 295 31.53 -0.36 -8.16
N ARG A 296 31.35 -1.69 -8.21
CA ARG A 296 32.14 -2.57 -9.07
C ARG A 296 32.02 -2.17 -10.55
N ASP A 297 30.81 -1.93 -11.02
CA ASP A 297 30.58 -1.58 -12.42
C ASP A 297 31.12 -0.17 -12.75
N ALA A 298 31.10 0.76 -11.78
CA ALA A 298 31.70 2.08 -11.89
C ALA A 298 33.25 2.01 -11.98
N GLU A 299 33.88 1.14 -11.19
CA GLU A 299 35.33 0.84 -11.25
C GLU A 299 35.74 0.24 -12.60
N GLN A 300 34.82 -0.47 -13.27
CA GLN A 300 35.00 -1.01 -14.62
C GLN A 300 34.72 0.01 -15.74
N GLY A 301 34.46 1.28 -15.39
CA GLY A 301 34.27 2.38 -16.36
C GLY A 301 32.83 2.58 -16.83
N ASN A 302 31.82 2.00 -16.17
CA ASN A 302 30.43 2.27 -16.51
C ASN A 302 29.99 3.68 -16.07
N GLU A 303 29.85 4.60 -17.03
CA GLU A 303 29.44 5.99 -16.81
C GLU A 303 28.09 6.12 -16.07
N THR A 304 27.13 5.23 -16.35
CA THR A 304 25.81 5.26 -15.69
C THR A 304 25.94 4.87 -14.22
N ALA A 305 26.78 3.87 -13.91
CA ALA A 305 27.04 3.46 -12.55
C ALA A 305 27.80 4.54 -11.76
N GLN A 306 28.72 5.27 -12.40
CA GLN A 306 29.40 6.43 -11.80
C GLN A 306 28.42 7.55 -11.47
N ALA A 307 27.54 7.93 -12.40
CA ALA A 307 26.54 8.98 -12.19
C ALA A 307 25.49 8.65 -11.10
N LEU A 308 25.34 7.37 -10.75
CA LEU A 308 24.41 6.90 -9.72
C LEU A 308 24.96 6.94 -8.30
N GLU A 309 26.23 7.30 -8.11
CA GLU A 309 26.86 7.38 -6.80
C GLU A 309 26.09 8.32 -5.85
N GLY A 310 25.71 7.81 -4.66
CA GLY A 310 24.95 8.57 -3.66
C GLY A 310 23.44 8.71 -3.92
N PHE A 311 22.94 8.24 -5.07
CA PHE A 311 21.52 8.36 -5.44
C PHE A 311 20.70 7.08 -5.22
N ILE A 312 21.34 5.94 -4.97
CA ILE A 312 20.66 4.66 -4.69
C ILE A 312 20.13 4.66 -3.25
N LYS A 313 18.93 5.21 -3.06
CA LYS A 313 18.28 5.32 -1.75
C LYS A 313 17.12 4.32 -1.64
N ARG A 314 16.77 3.92 -0.41
CA ARG A 314 15.61 3.04 -0.12
C ARG A 314 14.34 3.50 -0.83
N LYS A 315 14.05 4.80 -0.81
CA LYS A 315 12.87 5.40 -1.47
C LYS A 315 12.81 5.11 -2.98
N VAL A 316 13.97 5.08 -3.66
CA VAL A 316 14.08 4.90 -5.11
C VAL A 316 13.68 3.48 -5.53
N ILE A 317 14.11 2.46 -4.78
CA ILE A 317 13.90 1.06 -5.17
C ILE A 317 12.79 0.34 -4.40
N LYS A 318 12.29 0.91 -3.27
CA LYS A 318 11.24 0.32 -2.42
C LYS A 318 10.04 -0.14 -3.24
N GLN A 319 9.50 0.73 -4.09
CA GLN A 319 8.30 0.42 -4.88
C GLN A 319 8.55 -0.75 -5.83
N THR A 320 9.73 -0.81 -6.46
CA THR A 320 10.09 -1.90 -7.36
C THR A 320 10.19 -3.22 -6.62
N ILE A 321 10.90 -3.28 -5.50
CA ILE A 321 10.98 -4.51 -4.68
C ILE A 321 9.59 -4.97 -4.24
N MET A 322 8.78 -4.04 -3.72
CA MET A 322 7.42 -4.32 -3.25
C MET A 322 6.49 -4.82 -4.36
N THR A 323 6.67 -4.38 -5.60
CA THR A 323 5.76 -4.71 -6.71
C THR A 323 6.27 -5.84 -7.60
N THR A 324 7.55 -6.16 -7.59
CA THR A 324 8.12 -7.30 -8.34
C THR A 324 7.54 -8.62 -7.86
N VAL A 325 7.35 -8.79 -6.54
CA VAL A 325 6.68 -9.98 -5.99
C VAL A 325 5.22 -10.11 -6.41
N TYR A 326 4.63 -9.00 -6.83
CA TYR A 326 3.30 -8.93 -7.41
C TYR A 326 3.32 -8.85 -8.96
N GLY A 327 4.37 -9.38 -9.60
CA GLY A 327 4.41 -9.60 -11.04
C GLY A 327 4.71 -8.36 -11.89
N VAL A 328 5.27 -7.29 -11.30
CA VAL A 328 5.76 -6.16 -12.11
C VAL A 328 6.87 -6.62 -13.05
N THR A 329 6.73 -6.24 -14.33
CA THR A 329 7.73 -6.49 -15.36
C THR A 329 8.89 -5.50 -15.25
N LYS A 330 10.05 -5.84 -15.84
CA LYS A 330 11.20 -4.91 -15.93
C LYS A 330 10.81 -3.54 -16.50
N PHE A 331 9.91 -3.48 -17.48
CA PHE A 331 9.44 -2.20 -18.02
C PHE A 331 8.67 -1.38 -16.98
N GLY A 332 7.76 -2.02 -16.23
CA GLY A 332 7.03 -1.38 -15.14
C GLY A 332 7.95 -0.90 -14.02
N ALA A 333 8.89 -1.75 -13.59
CA ALA A 333 9.91 -1.42 -12.61
C ALA A 333 10.75 -0.22 -13.03
N LYS A 334 11.22 -0.20 -14.29
CA LYS A 334 11.97 0.93 -14.85
C LYS A 334 11.19 2.22 -14.77
N LEU A 335 9.88 2.21 -15.08
CA LEU A 335 9.05 3.42 -14.97
C LEU A 335 8.89 3.89 -13.52
N GLN A 336 8.80 2.98 -12.55
CA GLN A 336 8.75 3.32 -11.12
C GLN A 336 10.06 3.99 -10.68
N ILE A 337 11.21 3.37 -10.96
CA ILE A 337 12.54 3.92 -10.62
C ILE A 337 12.76 5.25 -11.33
N HIS A 338 12.40 5.36 -12.61
CA HIS A 338 12.54 6.60 -13.39
C HIS A 338 11.75 7.76 -12.77
N ARG A 339 10.54 7.50 -12.27
CA ARG A 339 9.76 8.52 -11.54
C ARG A 339 10.47 8.95 -10.27
N GLN A 340 10.98 8.01 -9.47
CA GLN A 340 11.70 8.34 -8.24
C GLN A 340 13.00 9.12 -8.49
N LEU A 341 13.75 8.80 -9.56
CA LEU A 341 14.95 9.56 -9.94
C LEU A 341 14.61 10.98 -10.42
N LYS A 342 13.49 11.16 -11.12
CA LYS A 342 13.01 12.47 -11.56
C LYS A 342 12.64 13.40 -10.41
N ASP A 343 12.21 12.84 -9.29
CA ASP A 343 11.85 13.60 -8.10
C ASP A 343 13.09 14.06 -7.29
N ILE A 344 14.31 13.66 -7.69
CA ILE A 344 15.56 14.09 -7.07
C ILE A 344 16.14 15.25 -7.89
N ALA A 345 16.10 16.46 -7.33
CA ALA A 345 16.51 17.68 -8.02
C ALA A 345 18.01 17.67 -8.38
N GLU A 346 18.84 17.06 -7.54
CA GLU A 346 20.30 16.98 -7.71
C GLU A 346 20.74 15.92 -8.73
N PHE A 347 19.83 15.05 -9.17
CA PHE A 347 20.18 13.97 -10.10
C PHE A 347 20.16 14.47 -11.56
N PRO A 348 21.16 14.10 -12.40
CA PRO A 348 21.19 14.46 -13.82
C PRO A 348 19.99 13.91 -14.61
N GLN A 349 19.05 14.78 -14.96
CA GLN A 349 17.76 14.38 -15.52
C GLN A 349 17.85 13.78 -16.93
N ASP A 350 18.89 14.11 -17.68
CA ASP A 350 19.24 13.52 -18.97
C ASP A 350 19.67 12.05 -18.85
N LEU A 351 20.26 11.67 -17.71
CA LEU A 351 20.70 10.29 -17.44
C LEU A 351 19.61 9.42 -16.81
N ALA A 352 18.51 9.99 -16.32
CA ALA A 352 17.48 9.28 -15.55
C ALA A 352 16.92 8.04 -16.27
N TRP A 353 16.78 8.08 -17.60
CA TRP A 353 16.30 6.93 -18.35
C TRP A 353 17.32 5.79 -18.41
N LYS A 354 18.60 6.10 -18.67
CA LYS A 354 19.67 5.08 -18.68
C LYS A 354 19.90 4.52 -17.28
N ALA A 355 19.92 5.40 -16.27
CA ALA A 355 20.06 5.05 -14.87
C ALA A 355 18.93 4.13 -14.38
N SER A 356 17.67 4.42 -14.76
CA SER A 356 16.54 3.57 -14.37
C SER A 356 16.58 2.17 -15.02
N LEU A 357 17.10 2.03 -16.25
CA LEU A 357 17.33 0.73 -16.86
C LEU A 357 18.39 -0.06 -16.09
N TYR A 358 19.55 0.55 -15.84
CA TYR A 358 20.64 -0.05 -15.08
C TYR A 358 20.18 -0.51 -13.68
N LEU A 359 19.50 0.37 -12.93
CA LEU A 359 18.99 0.05 -11.60
C LEU A 359 17.95 -1.05 -11.64
N THR A 360 17.09 -1.09 -12.66
CA THR A 360 16.11 -2.18 -12.81
C THR A 360 16.81 -3.52 -12.96
N ASP A 361 17.76 -3.62 -13.89
CA ASP A 361 18.46 -4.87 -14.14
C ASP A 361 19.27 -5.34 -12.93
N THR A 362 19.97 -4.41 -12.27
CA THR A 362 20.74 -4.68 -11.06
C THR A 362 19.84 -5.14 -9.92
N THR A 363 18.73 -4.42 -9.66
CA THR A 363 17.77 -4.77 -8.60
C THR A 363 17.17 -6.15 -8.82
N PHE A 364 16.77 -6.49 -10.06
CA PHE A 364 16.24 -7.82 -10.39
C PHE A 364 17.30 -8.92 -10.30
N SER A 365 18.58 -8.61 -10.52
CA SER A 365 19.67 -9.57 -10.29
C SER A 365 19.85 -9.84 -8.79
N CYS A 366 19.90 -8.78 -7.99
CA CYS A 366 20.05 -8.84 -6.53
C CYS A 366 18.89 -9.62 -5.87
N LEU A 367 17.65 -9.34 -6.28
CA LEU A 367 16.48 -10.06 -5.76
C LEU A 367 16.51 -11.56 -6.10
N ARG A 368 17.03 -11.93 -7.28
CA ARG A 368 17.14 -13.35 -7.66
C ARG A 368 18.19 -14.09 -6.84
N GLU A 369 19.28 -13.42 -6.49
CA GLU A 369 20.31 -13.98 -5.62
C GLU A 369 19.81 -14.14 -4.17
N MET A 370 19.04 -13.16 -3.67
CA MET A 370 18.52 -13.18 -2.30
C MET A 370 17.35 -14.15 -2.07
N PHE A 371 16.53 -14.41 -3.09
CA PHE A 371 15.25 -15.14 -2.94
C PHE A 371 15.11 -16.26 -3.99
N THR A 372 15.99 -17.25 -3.94
CA THR A 372 16.03 -18.38 -4.89
C THR A 372 14.76 -19.22 -4.83
N ALA A 373 14.34 -19.68 -3.65
CA ALA A 373 13.13 -20.49 -3.49
C ALA A 373 11.86 -19.75 -3.95
N THR A 374 11.79 -18.44 -3.66
CA THR A 374 10.72 -17.57 -4.17
C THR A 374 10.67 -17.58 -5.69
N LYS A 375 11.85 -17.53 -6.33
CA LYS A 375 11.97 -17.51 -7.79
C LYS A 375 11.52 -18.84 -8.39
N ASP A 376 11.92 -19.95 -7.79
CA ASP A 376 11.54 -21.29 -8.24
C ASP A 376 10.02 -21.49 -8.18
N ILE A 377 9.37 -21.06 -7.09
CA ILE A 377 7.90 -21.10 -6.97
C ILE A 377 7.25 -20.22 -8.04
N GLN A 378 7.74 -19.00 -8.26
CA GLN A 378 7.22 -18.11 -9.31
C GLN A 378 7.32 -18.73 -10.70
N ASP A 379 8.44 -19.38 -11.02
CA ASP A 379 8.65 -20.01 -12.32
C ASP A 379 7.77 -21.25 -12.48
N TRP A 380 7.61 -22.07 -11.44
CA TRP A 380 6.68 -23.20 -11.41
C TRP A 380 5.22 -22.76 -11.65
N LEU A 381 4.75 -21.74 -10.92
CA LEU A 381 3.41 -21.17 -11.11
C LEU A 381 3.26 -20.62 -12.54
N THR A 382 4.25 -19.86 -13.02
CA THR A 382 4.21 -19.25 -14.37
C THR A 382 4.12 -20.29 -15.48
N GLU A 383 4.92 -21.35 -15.42
CA GLU A 383 4.90 -22.39 -16.46
C GLU A 383 3.63 -23.25 -16.37
N SER A 384 3.17 -23.58 -15.16
CA SER A 384 1.89 -24.28 -14.96
C SER A 384 0.72 -23.51 -15.57
N ALA A 385 0.62 -22.21 -15.27
CA ALA A 385 -0.41 -21.34 -15.85
C ALA A 385 -0.30 -21.20 -17.37
N ARG A 386 0.92 -21.21 -17.93
CA ARG A 386 1.14 -21.20 -19.39
C ARG A 386 0.55 -22.46 -20.03
N LEU A 387 0.78 -23.64 -19.44
CA LEU A 387 0.29 -24.91 -19.97
C LEU A 387 -1.24 -25.02 -19.85
N ILE A 388 -1.80 -24.69 -18.68
CA ILE A 388 -3.26 -24.70 -18.43
C ILE A 388 -3.98 -23.78 -19.42
N SER A 389 -3.47 -22.55 -19.58
CA SER A 389 -4.10 -21.51 -20.41
C SER A 389 -4.10 -21.77 -21.91
N THR A 390 -3.52 -22.88 -22.38
CA THR A 390 -3.69 -23.36 -23.76
C THR A 390 -5.11 -23.84 -24.03
N GLY A 391 -5.83 -24.33 -23.01
CA GLY A 391 -7.20 -24.82 -23.11
C GLY A 391 -8.20 -24.04 -22.26
N THR A 392 -7.91 -23.85 -20.96
CA THR A 392 -8.83 -23.33 -19.95
C THR A 392 -8.22 -22.16 -19.18
N PRO A 393 -9.01 -21.22 -18.62
CA PRO A 393 -8.46 -20.22 -17.70
C PRO A 393 -7.87 -20.91 -16.45
N VAL A 394 -6.94 -20.24 -15.78
CA VAL A 394 -6.43 -20.73 -14.50
C VAL A 394 -7.46 -20.46 -13.41
N GLU A 395 -7.74 -21.49 -12.62
CA GLU A 395 -8.64 -21.48 -11.47
C GLU A 395 -7.99 -22.22 -10.29
N TRP A 396 -8.31 -21.80 -9.07
CA TRP A 396 -7.89 -22.46 -7.83
C TRP A 396 -8.88 -22.16 -6.70
N VAL A 397 -8.74 -22.84 -5.57
CA VAL A 397 -9.51 -22.59 -4.35
C VAL A 397 -8.58 -22.07 -3.27
N THR A 398 -8.96 -21.01 -2.56
CA THR A 398 -8.17 -20.47 -1.45
C THR A 398 -8.20 -21.40 -0.23
N PRO A 399 -7.29 -21.24 0.74
CA PRO A 399 -7.35 -22.00 2.01
C PRO A 399 -8.66 -21.83 2.80
N LEU A 400 -9.49 -20.83 2.46
CA LEU A 400 -10.80 -20.58 3.06
C LEU A 400 -11.98 -21.10 2.21
N GLY A 401 -11.70 -21.87 1.15
CA GLY A 401 -12.72 -22.44 0.27
C GLY A 401 -13.24 -21.48 -0.80
N PHE A 402 -12.67 -20.28 -0.96
CA PHE A 402 -13.12 -19.32 -1.97
C PHE A 402 -12.60 -19.72 -3.36
N PRO A 403 -13.48 -19.88 -4.37
CA PRO A 403 -13.04 -20.18 -5.73
C PRO A 403 -12.52 -18.91 -6.41
N VAL A 404 -11.33 -18.99 -6.98
CA VAL A 404 -10.71 -17.91 -7.75
C VAL A 404 -10.56 -18.34 -9.21
N LEU A 405 -11.00 -17.49 -10.13
CA LEU A 405 -10.77 -17.65 -11.56
C LEU A 405 -10.11 -16.39 -12.13
N GLN A 406 -9.05 -16.57 -12.92
CA GLN A 406 -8.41 -15.46 -13.62
C GLN A 406 -9.27 -14.99 -14.81
N PRO A 407 -9.78 -13.74 -14.81
CA PRO A 407 -10.74 -13.26 -15.82
C PRO A 407 -10.07 -12.85 -17.15
N TYR A 408 -8.87 -13.34 -17.43
CA TYR A 408 -8.08 -12.87 -18.56
C TYR A 408 -8.40 -13.65 -19.83
N PHE A 409 -9.31 -13.08 -20.63
CA PHE A 409 -9.71 -13.60 -21.93
C PHE A 409 -9.33 -12.63 -23.06
N LYS A 410 -9.25 -13.14 -24.28
CA LYS A 410 -9.19 -12.34 -25.51
C LYS A 410 -10.26 -12.80 -26.49
N ARG A 411 -10.87 -11.83 -27.18
CA ARG A 411 -11.89 -12.05 -28.19
C ARG A 411 -11.27 -12.70 -29.44
N LEU A 412 -11.94 -13.71 -30.00
CA LEU A 412 -11.46 -14.46 -31.16
C LEU A 412 -11.83 -13.82 -32.51
N SER A 413 -12.93 -13.07 -32.61
CA SER A 413 -13.32 -12.35 -33.83
C SER A 413 -13.88 -10.96 -33.54
N LYS A 414 -13.61 -10.00 -34.43
CA LYS A 414 -14.27 -8.67 -34.44
C LYS A 414 -15.64 -8.69 -35.14
N ALA A 415 -15.98 -9.78 -35.84
CA ALA A 415 -17.22 -9.88 -36.62
C ALA A 415 -18.45 -10.02 -35.70
N GLU A 416 -19.55 -9.39 -36.12
CA GLU A 416 -20.87 -9.31 -35.48
C GLU A 416 -21.60 -10.67 -35.41
N SER A 417 -20.97 -11.72 -34.87
CA SER A 417 -21.67 -12.94 -34.53
C SER A 417 -22.42 -12.76 -33.20
N LYS A 418 -23.67 -13.23 -33.13
CA LYS A 418 -24.57 -13.16 -31.95
C LYS A 418 -24.00 -13.76 -30.64
N HIS A 419 -22.85 -14.42 -30.68
CA HIS A 419 -22.12 -14.92 -29.51
C HIS A 419 -20.64 -14.56 -29.62
N ASP A 420 -20.14 -13.75 -28.70
CA ASP A 420 -18.73 -13.45 -28.61
C ASP A 420 -17.95 -14.69 -28.17
N LYS A 421 -17.05 -15.18 -29.03
CA LYS A 421 -16.15 -16.29 -28.69
C LYS A 421 -14.90 -15.74 -28.01
N PHE A 422 -14.67 -16.18 -26.77
CA PHE A 422 -13.49 -15.85 -25.99
C PHE A 422 -12.56 -17.05 -25.84
N LYS A 423 -11.25 -16.79 -25.77
CA LYS A 423 -10.27 -17.78 -25.28
C LYS A 423 -9.37 -17.18 -24.22
N PRO A 424 -8.80 -17.98 -23.31
CA PRO A 424 -7.83 -17.48 -22.34
C PRO A 424 -6.71 -16.70 -23.01
N ASN A 425 -6.35 -15.57 -22.42
CA ASN A 425 -5.18 -14.81 -22.82
C ASN A 425 -3.95 -15.40 -22.11
N ILE A 426 -3.30 -16.37 -22.75
CA ILE A 426 -2.13 -17.10 -22.21
C ILE A 426 -1.10 -16.17 -21.56
N MET A 427 -0.75 -15.05 -22.21
CA MET A 427 0.26 -14.13 -21.69
C MET A 427 -0.18 -13.47 -20.38
N LYS A 428 -1.44 -13.03 -20.30
CA LYS A 428 -1.98 -12.45 -19.06
C LYS A 428 -2.17 -13.51 -17.97
N GLN A 429 -2.67 -14.69 -18.34
CA GLN A 429 -2.88 -15.81 -17.41
C GLN A 429 -1.56 -16.21 -16.72
N LYS A 430 -0.50 -16.47 -17.49
CA LYS A 430 0.78 -16.91 -16.92
C LYS A 430 1.48 -15.83 -16.09
N ASN A 431 1.46 -14.57 -16.53
CA ASN A 431 2.17 -13.49 -15.83
C ASN A 431 1.43 -13.04 -14.55
N ALA A 432 0.11 -13.23 -14.51
CA ALA A 432 -0.72 -12.80 -13.39
C ALA A 432 -0.99 -13.92 -12.37
N PHE A 433 -0.72 -15.18 -12.69
CA PHE A 433 -1.02 -16.27 -11.74
C PHE A 433 -0.18 -16.19 -10.46
N PRO A 434 1.17 -16.05 -10.49
CA PRO A 434 1.93 -15.89 -9.25
C PRO A 434 1.44 -14.74 -8.35
N PRO A 435 1.25 -13.49 -8.84
CA PRO A 435 0.74 -12.42 -7.98
C PRO A 435 -0.68 -12.68 -7.48
N ASN A 436 -1.56 -13.22 -8.31
CA ASN A 436 -2.95 -13.44 -7.90
C ASN A 436 -3.05 -14.56 -6.86
N TYR A 437 -2.23 -15.60 -6.96
CA TYR A 437 -2.15 -16.66 -5.96
C TYR A 437 -1.66 -16.11 -4.61
N ILE A 438 -0.55 -15.35 -4.60
CA ILE A 438 -0.06 -14.70 -3.37
C ILE A 438 -1.10 -13.73 -2.80
N HIS A 439 -1.80 -12.98 -3.64
CA HIS A 439 -2.89 -12.12 -3.19
C HIS A 439 -4.05 -12.89 -2.55
N SER A 440 -4.34 -14.08 -3.05
CA SER A 440 -5.36 -14.92 -2.43
C SER A 440 -4.92 -15.46 -1.06
N LEU A 441 -3.62 -15.71 -0.86
CA LEU A 441 -3.06 -16.11 0.43
C LEU A 441 -3.01 -14.94 1.43
N ASP A 442 -2.61 -13.74 0.99
CA ASP A 442 -2.61 -12.54 1.83
C ASP A 442 -4.02 -12.22 2.33
N SER A 443 -5.01 -12.36 1.45
CA SER A 443 -6.41 -12.15 1.79
C SER A 443 -6.92 -13.21 2.76
N SER A 444 -6.54 -14.48 2.54
CA SER A 444 -6.94 -15.57 3.43
C SER A 444 -6.35 -15.39 4.84
N HIS A 445 -5.10 -14.95 4.94
CA HIS A 445 -4.48 -14.63 6.24
C HIS A 445 -5.15 -13.45 6.94
N MET A 446 -5.49 -12.39 6.20
CA MET A 446 -6.23 -11.24 6.74
C MET A 446 -7.61 -11.68 7.27
N MET A 447 -8.34 -12.49 6.50
CA MET A 447 -9.67 -12.98 6.89
C MET A 447 -9.60 -13.91 8.11
N LEU A 448 -8.62 -14.81 8.19
CA LEU A 448 -8.40 -15.61 9.40
C LEU A 448 -8.11 -14.71 10.60
N THR A 449 -7.24 -13.72 10.44
CA THR A 449 -6.89 -12.80 11.52
C THR A 449 -8.12 -12.01 11.98
N SER A 450 -8.97 -11.53 11.05
CA SER A 450 -10.17 -10.75 11.36
C SER A 450 -11.17 -11.57 12.20
N LEU A 451 -11.44 -12.82 11.80
CA LEU A 451 -12.39 -13.72 12.47
C LEU A 451 -11.95 -14.05 13.91
N TYR A 452 -10.68 -14.38 14.09
CA TYR A 452 -10.15 -14.69 15.42
C TYR A 452 -10.03 -13.44 16.28
N CYS A 453 -9.75 -12.26 15.71
CA CYS A 453 -9.82 -10.99 16.42
C CYS A 453 -11.25 -10.70 16.90
N MET A 454 -12.25 -10.88 16.04
CA MET A 454 -13.65 -10.73 16.41
C MET A 454 -14.03 -11.66 17.58
N HIS A 455 -13.65 -12.94 17.51
CA HIS A 455 -13.90 -13.89 18.60
C HIS A 455 -13.22 -13.48 19.92
N ALA A 456 -12.05 -12.84 19.84
CA ALA A 456 -11.35 -12.27 20.99
C ALA A 456 -11.88 -10.90 21.46
N GLY A 457 -12.94 -10.37 20.83
CA GLY A 457 -13.49 -9.05 21.15
C GLY A 457 -12.61 -7.87 20.69
N VAL A 458 -11.68 -8.12 19.78
CA VAL A 458 -10.75 -7.13 19.20
C VAL A 458 -11.39 -6.49 17.98
N THR A 459 -11.48 -5.15 17.96
CA THR A 459 -11.90 -4.41 16.76
C THR A 459 -10.85 -4.61 15.68
N PHE A 460 -11.23 -5.03 14.48
CA PHE A 460 -10.30 -5.29 13.40
C PHE A 460 -10.77 -4.64 12.10
N VAL A 461 -9.87 -3.88 11.47
CA VAL A 461 -10.00 -3.45 10.09
C VAL A 461 -8.65 -3.62 9.40
N SER A 462 -8.66 -3.73 8.07
CA SER A 462 -7.44 -3.92 7.30
C SER A 462 -7.37 -2.98 6.10
N VAL A 463 -6.18 -2.52 5.79
CA VAL A 463 -5.77 -2.07 4.45
C VAL A 463 -4.86 -3.15 3.88
N HIS A 464 -5.48 -4.20 3.36
CA HIS A 464 -4.79 -5.41 2.89
C HIS A 464 -3.86 -6.01 3.96
N ASP A 465 -2.55 -5.84 3.83
CA ASP A 465 -1.50 -6.33 4.72
C ASP A 465 -1.22 -5.45 5.96
N CYS A 466 -1.94 -4.32 6.08
CA CYS A 466 -1.87 -3.45 7.24
C CYS A 466 -3.11 -3.62 8.12
N TYR A 467 -2.94 -4.12 9.34
CA TYR A 467 -4.03 -4.45 10.28
C TYR A 467 -4.15 -3.40 11.36
N TRP A 468 -5.37 -2.90 11.60
CA TRP A 468 -5.62 -1.82 12.55
C TRP A 468 -6.57 -2.27 13.65
N THR A 469 -6.29 -1.83 14.87
CA THR A 469 -7.11 -2.09 16.05
C THR A 469 -6.96 -0.96 17.08
N HIS A 470 -7.70 -1.02 18.19
CA HIS A 470 -7.52 -0.11 19.31
C HIS A 470 -6.15 -0.33 19.97
N ALA A 471 -5.56 0.74 20.49
CA ALA A 471 -4.22 0.68 21.09
C ALA A 471 -4.08 -0.38 22.21
N CYS A 472 -5.13 -0.61 23.00
CA CYS A 472 -5.18 -1.63 24.05
C CYS A 472 -5.08 -3.07 23.52
N ASP A 473 -5.53 -3.31 22.29
CA ASP A 473 -5.69 -4.64 21.72
C ASP A 473 -4.52 -5.05 20.80
N VAL A 474 -3.59 -4.15 20.52
CA VAL A 474 -2.50 -4.36 19.56
C VAL A 474 -1.71 -5.63 19.86
N SER A 475 -1.46 -5.93 21.13
CA SER A 475 -0.72 -7.14 21.54
C SER A 475 -1.50 -8.43 21.26
N ILE A 476 -2.82 -8.39 21.46
CA ILE A 476 -3.72 -9.53 21.19
C ILE A 476 -3.81 -9.75 19.68
N MET A 477 -4.06 -8.69 18.90
CA MET A 477 -4.07 -8.76 17.44
C MET A 477 -2.75 -9.28 16.87
N ASN A 478 -1.61 -8.83 17.42
CA ASN A 478 -0.29 -9.30 17.02
C ASN A 478 -0.08 -10.80 17.24
N LYS A 479 -0.55 -11.32 18.38
CA LYS A 479 -0.51 -12.76 18.67
C LYS A 479 -1.37 -13.54 17.67
N ILE A 480 -2.62 -13.11 17.48
CA ILE A 480 -3.57 -13.75 16.55
C ILE A 480 -3.02 -13.74 15.12
N CYS A 481 -2.52 -12.60 14.65
CA CYS A 481 -1.93 -12.47 13.31
C CYS A 481 -0.83 -13.51 13.05
N ARG A 482 0.10 -13.70 14.00
CA ARG A 482 1.19 -14.68 13.89
C ARG A 482 0.66 -16.12 13.95
N GLU A 483 -0.25 -16.42 14.86
CA GLU A 483 -0.87 -17.74 14.99
C GLU A 483 -1.60 -18.14 13.71
N GLN A 484 -2.38 -17.24 13.11
CA GLN A 484 -3.11 -17.52 11.89
C GLN A 484 -2.19 -17.63 10.66
N PHE A 485 -1.11 -16.84 10.59
CA PHE A 485 -0.10 -16.99 9.55
C PHE A 485 0.52 -18.40 9.60
N VAL A 486 0.91 -18.83 10.80
CA VAL A 486 1.49 -20.17 11.03
C VAL A 486 0.48 -21.27 10.72
N ASN A 487 -0.77 -21.15 11.18
CA ASN A 487 -1.81 -22.15 10.94
C ASN A 487 -2.15 -22.32 9.46
N MET A 488 -2.14 -21.22 8.69
CA MET A 488 -2.36 -21.27 7.25
C MET A 488 -1.18 -21.95 6.53
N HIS A 489 0.05 -21.50 6.78
CA HIS A 489 1.25 -22.03 6.09
C HIS A 489 1.73 -23.39 6.60
N LYS A 490 1.16 -23.91 7.70
CA LYS A 490 1.32 -25.31 8.14
C LYS A 490 0.66 -26.30 7.18
N GLN A 491 -0.35 -25.86 6.43
CA GLN A 491 -1.00 -26.68 5.42
C GLN A 491 -0.08 -26.85 4.20
N PRO A 492 -0.18 -27.97 3.46
CA PRO A 492 0.65 -28.22 2.28
C PRO A 492 0.11 -27.46 1.06
N LEU A 493 0.17 -26.12 1.12
CA LEU A 493 -0.53 -25.22 0.18
C LEU A 493 -0.11 -25.39 -1.29
N LEU A 494 1.15 -25.73 -1.55
CA LEU A 494 1.65 -25.95 -2.91
C LEU A 494 1.26 -27.34 -3.42
N GLU A 495 1.25 -28.34 -2.54
CA GLU A 495 0.81 -29.70 -2.84
C GLU A 495 -0.70 -29.76 -3.08
N ASP A 496 -1.51 -29.05 -2.30
CA ASP A 496 -2.96 -28.96 -2.49
C ASP A 496 -3.33 -28.17 -3.76
N LEU A 497 -2.46 -27.25 -4.21
CA LEU A 497 -2.61 -26.50 -5.45
C LEU A 497 -2.23 -27.32 -6.69
N SER A 498 -1.24 -28.21 -6.56
CA SER A 498 -0.70 -29.04 -7.64
C SER A 498 -1.65 -30.16 -8.05
#